data_AF-A0A520ZMN9-F1
#
_entry.id   AF-A0A520ZMN9-F1
#
_cell.length_a   1.000
_cell.length_b   1.000
_cell.length_c   1.000
_cell.angle_alpha   90.00
_cell.angle_beta   90.00
_cell.angle_gamma   90.00
#
_symmetry.space_group_name_H-M   'P 1'
#
loop_
_entity.id
_entity.type
_entity.pdbx_description
1 polymer ?
#
loop_
_entity_poly.entity_id
_entity_poly.type
_entity_poly.pdbx_seq_one_letter_code
_entity_poly.pdbx_strand_id
1 'polypeptide(L)' 'YTEDPEIQSGRAFLQEGLQIAAGVPLQVDEGPDYKSFRIGLFGIDKLKDVDASVGRLEAALDKVVA' A
#
# COMPACT_ATOMS: atom_id res chain seq x y z
N TYR A 1 4.68 -6.07 -6.76
CA TYR A 1 3.62 -5.70 -7.72
C TYR A 1 2.43 -6.58 -7.42
N THR A 2 1.21 -6.16 -7.78
CA THR A 2 -0.05 -6.87 -7.49
C THR A 2 -0.71 -7.29 -8.80
N GLU A 3 -1.59 -8.28 -8.77
CA GLU A 3 -2.48 -8.58 -9.89
C GLU A 3 -3.87 -7.98 -9.70
N ASP A 4 -4.17 -7.53 -8.47
CA ASP A 4 -5.47 -6.98 -8.10
C ASP A 4 -5.56 -5.46 -8.39
N PRO A 5 -6.48 -5.02 -9.28
CA PRO A 5 -6.69 -3.61 -9.58
C PRO A 5 -7.25 -2.79 -8.41
N GLU A 6 -7.96 -3.40 -7.45
CA GLU A 6 -8.46 -2.72 -6.25
C GLU A 6 -7.31 -2.45 -5.26
N ILE A 7 -6.28 -3.30 -5.23
CA ILE A 7 -5.02 -3.03 -4.51
C ILE A 7 -4.21 -1.94 -5.21
N GLN A 8 -4.08 -1.98 -6.55
CA GLN A 8 -3.35 -0.97 -7.31
C GLN A 8 -3.94 0.44 -7.14
N SER A 9 -5.26 0.55 -7.19
CA SER A 9 -5.99 1.81 -7.04
C SER A 9 -6.05 2.31 -5.59
N GLY A 10 -5.77 1.43 -4.62
CA GLY A 10 -5.86 1.72 -3.20
C GLY A 10 -7.27 1.58 -2.60
N ARG A 11 -8.25 1.12 -3.37
CA ARG A 11 -9.64 0.98 -2.93
C ARG A 11 -9.80 -0.11 -1.86
N ALA A 12 -9.07 -1.21 -1.97
CA ALA A 12 -9.06 -2.25 -0.95
C ALA A 12 -8.56 -1.71 0.40
N PHE A 13 -7.49 -0.91 0.40
CA PHE A 13 -6.97 -0.27 1.61
C PHE A 13 -7.93 0.77 2.21
N LEU A 14 -8.65 1.51 1.35
CA LEU A 14 -9.62 2.51 1.79
C LEU A 14 -10.77 1.87 2.60
N GLN A 15 -11.18 0.65 2.23
CA GLN A 15 -12.21 -0.12 2.96
C GLN A 15 -11.74 -0.46 4.38
N GLU A 16 -10.44 -0.64 4.59
CA GLU A 16 -9.80 -0.87 5.89
C GLU A 16 -9.35 0.43 6.60
N GLY A 17 -9.76 1.59 6.08
CA GLY A 17 -9.46 2.89 6.68
C GLY A 17 -8.00 3.33 6.51
N LEU A 18 -7.26 2.74 5.57
CA LEU A 18 -5.87 3.09 5.29
C LEU A 18 -5.75 3.89 3.98
N GLN A 19 -5.12 5.06 4.07
CA GLN A 19 -4.74 5.83 2.89
C GLN A 19 -3.36 5.38 2.39
N ILE A 20 -3.30 4.98 1.12
CA ILE A 20 -2.05 4.67 0.41
C ILE A 20 -1.88 5.53 -0.84
N ALA A 21 -0.73 5.43 -1.51
CA ALA A 21 -0.53 6.02 -2.83
C ALA A 21 -0.68 4.93 -3.90
N ALA A 22 -1.60 5.14 -4.83
CA ALA A 22 -1.80 4.24 -5.96
C ALA A 22 -0.51 4.04 -6.79
N GLY A 23 -0.47 2.92 -7.50
CA GLY A 23 0.62 2.62 -8.43
C GLY A 23 0.69 3.60 -9.58
N VAL A 24 1.91 3.97 -9.94
CA VAL A 24 2.21 4.76 -11.15
C VAL A 24 3.21 3.98 -12.01
N PRO A 25 3.23 4.19 -13.34
CA PRO A 25 4.22 3.60 -14.22
C PRO A 25 5.65 3.93 -13.79
N LEU A 26 6.58 3.02 -14.07
CA LEU A 26 8.01 3.19 -13.79
C LEU A 26 8.74 3.93 -14.90
N GLN A 27 8.19 3.94 -16.13
CA GLN A 27 8.80 4.55 -17.32
C GLN A 27 10.11 3.85 -17.74
N VAL A 28 10.15 2.52 -17.69
CA VAL A 28 11.35 1.70 -18.01
C VAL A 28 11.03 0.48 -18.87
N ASP A 29 10.01 0.60 -19.73
CA ASP A 29 9.50 -0.49 -20.59
C ASP A 29 8.99 -1.71 -19.78
N GLU A 30 8.27 -1.47 -18.68
CA GLU A 30 7.77 -2.49 -17.73
C GLU A 30 6.67 -3.43 -18.25
N GLY A 31 6.13 -3.17 -19.44
CA GLY A 31 5.01 -3.91 -20.03
C GLY A 31 3.63 -3.54 -19.44
N PRO A 32 2.53 -3.95 -20.10
CA PRO A 32 1.16 -3.53 -19.75
C PRO A 32 0.64 -4.17 -18.45
N ASP A 33 1.24 -5.28 -18.01
CA ASP A 33 0.76 -6.04 -16.86
C ASP A 33 1.28 -5.52 -15.51
N TYR A 34 2.26 -4.62 -15.53
CA TYR A 34 2.85 -4.05 -14.31
C TYR A 34 1.83 -3.24 -13.53
N LYS A 35 1.54 -3.68 -12.29
CA LYS A 35 0.67 -2.97 -11.35
C LYS A 35 1.33 -2.90 -9.99
N SER A 36 1.42 -1.70 -9.43
CA SER A 36 2.07 -1.46 -8.13
C SER A 36 1.17 -0.66 -7.20
N PHE A 37 1.61 -0.51 -5.96
CA PHE A 37 1.08 0.45 -5.01
C PHE A 37 2.24 0.88 -4.10
N ARG A 38 2.07 1.99 -3.39
CA ARG A 38 3.16 2.60 -2.61
C ARG A 38 2.67 3.00 -1.22
N ILE A 39 3.54 2.80 -0.23
CA ILE A 39 3.29 3.14 1.17
C ILE A 39 4.31 4.20 1.60
N GLY A 40 3.82 5.29 2.18
CA GLY A 40 4.66 6.32 2.77
C GLY A 40 4.69 6.18 4.29
N LEU A 41 5.82 5.74 4.84
CA LEU A 41 6.01 5.61 6.30
C LEU A 41 6.63 6.86 6.91
N PHE A 42 6.10 8.03 6.53
CA PHE A 42 6.58 9.32 7.03
C PHE A 42 5.79 9.79 8.26
N GLY A 43 6.46 10.64 9.07
CA GLY A 43 5.89 11.33 10.23
C GLY A 43 6.57 10.93 11.54
N ILE A 44 6.87 11.92 12.39
CA ILE A 44 7.56 11.68 13.67
C ILE A 44 6.78 10.76 14.59
N ASP A 45 5.44 10.78 14.54
CA ASP A 45 4.60 9.90 15.36
C ASP A 45 4.80 8.42 14.99
N LYS A 46 5.05 8.12 13.71
CA LYS A 46 5.36 6.76 13.28
C LYS A 46 6.76 6.32 13.71
N LEU A 47 7.72 7.26 13.71
CA LEU A 47 9.09 6.98 14.10
C LEU A 47 9.27 6.88 15.63
N LYS A 48 8.41 7.56 16.40
CA LYS A 48 8.38 7.48 17.87
C LYS A 48 7.79 6.15 18.37
N ASP A 49 6.92 5.53 17.58
CA ASP A 49 6.30 4.26 17.89
C ASP A 49 6.24 3.39 16.62
N VAL A 50 7.37 2.75 16.34
CA VAL A 50 7.56 1.92 15.15
C VAL A 50 6.71 0.64 15.24
N ASP A 51 6.68 0.00 16.39
CA ASP A 51 5.95 -1.26 16.60
C ASP A 51 4.45 -1.07 16.35
N ALA A 52 3.84 -0.01 16.91
CA ALA A 52 2.44 0.26 16.63
C ALA A 52 2.19 0.69 15.18
N SER A 53 3.16 1.32 14.52
CA SER A 53 3.04 1.70 13.10
C SER A 53 3.04 0.46 12.20
N VAL A 54 3.95 -0.49 12.47
CA VAL A 54 4.03 -1.77 11.76
C VAL A 54 2.77 -2.60 12.05
N GLY A 55 2.37 -2.74 13.31
CA GLY A 55 1.21 -3.57 13.67
C GLY A 55 -0.11 -3.09 13.04
N ARG A 56 -0.33 -1.77 12.91
CA ARG A 56 -1.49 -1.24 12.17
C ARG A 56 -1.42 -1.55 10.68
N LEU A 57 -0.22 -1.48 10.09
CA LEU A 57 -0.03 -1.79 8.69
C LEU A 57 -0.22 -3.28 8.40
N GLU A 58 0.36 -4.17 9.23
CA GLU A 58 0.18 -5.63 9.12
C GLU A 58 -1.31 -6.00 9.21
N ALA A 59 -2.02 -5.51 10.23
CA ALA A 59 -3.45 -5.83 10.40
C ALA A 59 -4.32 -5.37 9.22
N ALA A 60 -3.96 -4.28 8.53
CA ALA A 60 -4.65 -3.85 7.32
C ALA A 60 -4.24 -4.70 6.11
N LEU A 61 -2.95 -4.99 5.96
CA LEU A 61 -2.45 -5.83 4.87
C LEU A 61 -3.06 -7.23 4.91
N ASP A 62 -3.12 -7.86 6.07
CA ASP A 62 -3.69 -9.20 6.25
C ASP A 62 -5.13 -9.30 5.74
N LYS A 63 -5.91 -8.22 5.82
CA LYS A 63 -7.29 -8.20 5.31
C LYS A 63 -7.38 -7.87 3.83
N VAL A 64 -6.43 -7.08 3.32
CA VAL A 64 -6.39 -6.65 1.92
C VAL A 64 -5.81 -7.73 1.00
N VAL A 65 -4.91 -8.58 1.52
CA VAL A 65 -4.20 -9.60 0.74
C VAL A 65 -4.65 -11.04 1.00
N ALA A 66 -5.59 -11.25 1.94
CA ALA A 66 -6.25 -12.54 2.17
C ALA A 66 -7.22 -12.89 1.03
#